data_AF-A0A3R9M1S7-F1
#
_entry.id   AF-A0A3R9M1S7-F1
#
_cell.length_a   1.000
_cell.length_b   1.000
_cell.length_c   1.000
_cell.angle_alpha   90.00
_cell.angle_beta   90.00
_cell.angle_gamma   90.00
#
_symmetry.space_group_name_H-M   'P 1'
#
loop_
_entity.id
_entity.type
_entity.pdbx_description
1 polymer ?
#
loop_
_entity_poly.entity_id
_entity_poly.type
_entity_poly.pdbx_seq_one_letter_code
_entity_poly.pdbx_strand_id
1 'polypeptide(L)' 'MPLLHYQKSLALFFIDIDKFKDINDQYGHDIGNQVLIVFADVLQKVFHSNSLVFRLGGDEFRRLSNKSSGKDGYIR' A
#
# COMPACT_ATOMS: atom_id res chain seq x y z
N MET A 1 31.31 -2.87 27.63
CA MET A 1 30.61 -3.44 26.45
C MET A 1 29.30 -2.68 26.28
N PRO A 2 29.19 -1.66 25.43
CA PRO A 2 27.92 -0.97 25.24
C PRO A 2 26.98 -1.85 24.42
N LEU A 3 25.74 -2.01 24.89
CA LEU A 3 24.66 -2.60 24.11
C LEU A 3 24.40 -1.72 22.87
N LEU A 4 24.62 -2.28 21.68
CA LEU A 4 24.20 -1.65 20.42
C LEU A 4 22.67 -1.54 20.43
N HIS A 5 22.14 -0.32 20.59
CA HIS A 5 20.73 -0.05 20.35
C HIS A 5 20.43 -0.22 18.85
N TYR A 6 19.88 -1.37 18.46
CA TYR A 6 19.42 -1.62 17.10
C TYR A 6 18.10 -0.86 16.88
N GLN A 7 18.19 0.39 16.45
CA GLN A 7 17.02 1.23 16.21
C GLN A 7 16.33 0.81 14.90
N LYS A 8 15.33 -0.09 14.99
CA LYS A 8 14.45 -0.41 13.86
C LYS A 8 13.51 0.76 13.63
N SER A 9 13.73 1.50 12.54
CA SER A 9 12.75 2.45 12.04
C SER A 9 11.72 1.72 11.19
N LEU A 10 10.45 2.13 11.30
CA LEU A 10 9.35 1.64 10.49
C LEU A 10 8.88 2.74 9.54
N ALA A 11 8.40 2.34 8.37
CA ALA A 11 7.73 3.20 7.39
C ALA A 11 6.30 2.69 7.18
N LEU A 12 5.34 3.62 7.20
CA LEU A 12 3.93 3.35 6.92
C LEU A 12 3.55 4.06 5.62
N PHE A 13 3.03 3.30 4.66
CA PHE A 13 2.56 3.81 3.38
C PHE A 13 1.04 3.96 3.44
N PHE A 14 0.55 5.07 2.89
CA PHE A 14 -0.84 5.35 2.65
C PHE A 14 -1.03 5.39 1.13
N ILE A 15 -1.96 4.60 0.64
CA ILE A 15 -2.17 4.37 -0.78
C ILE A 15 -3.67 4.49 -1.02
N ASP A 16 -4.05 5.27 -2.03
CA ASP A 16 -5.44 5.52 -2.40
C ASP A 16 -5.58 5.38 -3.92
N ILE A 17 -6.73 4.92 -4.41
CA ILE A 17 -6.99 4.80 -5.85
C ILE A 17 -7.67 6.09 -6.32
N ASP A 18 -6.93 6.93 -7.04
CA ASP A 18 -7.47 8.17 -7.58
C ASP A 18 -8.79 7.96 -8.34
N LYS A 19 -9.81 8.73 -7.97
CA LYS A 19 -11.13 8.76 -8.62
C LYS A 19 -11.87 7.41 -8.60
N PHE A 20 -11.65 6.56 -7.61
CA PHE A 20 -12.38 5.29 -7.50
C PHE A 20 -13.91 5.47 -7.44
N LYS A 21 -14.38 6.56 -6.82
CA LYS A 21 -15.81 6.90 -6.84
C LYS A 21 -16.34 7.12 -8.26
N ASP A 22 -15.61 7.84 -9.11
CA ASP A 22 -16.03 8.09 -10.50
C ASP A 22 -16.15 6.76 -11.27
N ILE A 23 -15.27 5.79 -11.00
CA ILE A 23 -15.34 4.44 -11.58
C ILE A 23 -16.63 3.73 -11.12
N ASN A 24 -16.93 3.75 -9.83
CA ASN A 24 -18.16 3.14 -9.31
C ASN A 24 -19.41 3.81 -9.88
N ASP A 25 -19.43 5.14 -9.96
CA ASP A 25 -20.57 5.91 -10.42
C ASP A 25 -20.79 5.72 -11.94
N GLN A 26 -19.72 5.56 -12.73
CA GLN A 26 -19.81 5.41 -14.18
C GLN A 26 -20.03 3.95 -14.64
N TYR A 27 -19.42 2.98 -13.96
CA TYR A 27 -19.38 1.58 -14.42
C TYR A 27 -20.03 0.59 -13.44
N GLY A 28 -20.51 1.07 -12.29
CA GLY A 28 -21.12 0.24 -11.26
C GLY A 28 -20.11 -0.39 -10.31
N HIS A 29 -20.61 -0.76 -9.12
CA HIS A 29 -19.80 -1.33 -8.04
C HIS A 29 -19.13 -2.65 -8.39
N ASP A 30 -19.70 -3.46 -9.29
CA ASP A 30 -19.09 -4.72 -9.72
C ASP A 30 -17.77 -4.49 -10.45
N ILE A 31 -17.68 -3.43 -11.26
CA ILE A 31 -16.44 -3.03 -11.93
C ILE A 31 -15.46 -2.44 -10.91
N GLY A 32 -15.92 -1.61 -9.97
CA GLY A 32 -15.08 -1.12 -8.89
C GLY A 32 -14.46 -2.25 -8.05
N ASN A 33 -15.23 -3.30 -7.77
CA ASN A 33 -14.73 -4.49 -7.07
C ASN A 33 -13.62 -5.19 -7.86
N GLN A 34 -13.75 -5.32 -9.18
CA GLN A 34 -12.71 -5.88 -10.03
C GLN A 34 -11.44 -5.01 -10.02
N VAL A 35 -11.60 -3.69 -10.05
CA VAL A 35 -10.47 -2.75 -9.92
C VAL A 35 -9.73 -2.95 -8.60
N LEU A 36 -10.45 -3.10 -7.48
CA LEU A 36 -9.84 -3.34 -6.17
C LEU A 36 -9.04 -4.65 -6.13
N ILE A 37 -9.54 -5.71 -6.76
CA ILE A 37 -8.84 -7.00 -6.84
C ILE A 37 -7.55 -6.85 -7.65
N VAL A 38 -7.63 -6.26 -8.84
CA VAL A 38 -6.45 -6.03 -9.69
C VAL A 38 -5.43 -5.13 -8.99
N PHE A 39 -5.89 -4.08 -8.30
CA PHE A 39 -5.01 -3.18 -7.57
C PHE A 39 -4.29 -3.91 -6.43
N ALA A 40 -4.99 -4.76 -5.66
CA ALA A 40 -4.36 -5.58 -4.64
C ALA A 40 -3.29 -6.52 -5.22
N ASP A 41 -3.54 -7.13 -6.38
CA ASP A 41 -2.54 -7.96 -7.07
C ASP A 41 -1.32 -7.16 -7.53
N VAL A 42 -1.51 -5.92 -7.99
CA VAL A 42 -0.42 -5.01 -8.34
C VAL A 42 0.41 -4.69 -7.10
N LEU A 43 -0.21 -4.32 -5.99
CA LEU A 43 0.50 -4.01 -4.75
C LEU A 43 1.30 -5.20 -4.22
N GLN A 44 0.76 -6.42 -4.31
CA GLN A 44 1.48 -7.65 -3.92
C GLN A 44 2.73 -7.89 -4.77
N LYS A 45 2.65 -7.62 -6.08
CA LYS A 45 3.81 -7.73 -7.00
C LYS A 45 4.85 -6.66 -6.73
N VAL A 46 4.42 -5.43 -6.44
CA VAL A 46 5.31 -4.28 -6.20
C VAL A 46 6.07 -4.41 -4.88
N PHE A 47 5.41 -4.84 -3.81
CA PHE A 47 6.03 -4.83 -2.48
C PHE A 47 6.76 -6.13 -2.10
N HIS A 48 6.90 -7.10 -3.01
CA HIS A 48 7.39 -8.46 -2.75
C HIS A 48 6.51 -9.27 -1.79
N SER A 49 6.55 -10.60 -1.91
CA SER A 49 5.66 -11.56 -1.22
C SER A 49 5.71 -11.52 0.31
N ASN A 50 6.76 -10.97 0.91
CA ASN A 50 6.92 -10.89 2.37
C ASN A 50 6.50 -9.53 2.95
N SER A 51 5.98 -8.61 2.14
CA SER A 51 5.44 -7.34 2.64
C SER A 51 3.98 -7.48 3.08
N LEU A 52 3.66 -6.92 4.25
CA LEU A 52 2.28 -6.83 4.72
C LEU A 52 1.59 -5.63 4.04
N VAL A 53 0.60 -5.92 3.20
CA VAL A 53 -0.31 -4.93 2.60
C VAL A 53 -1.72 -5.23 3.09
N PHE A 54 -2.46 -4.22 3.49
CA PHE A 54 -3.82 -4.35 4.01
C PHE A 54 -4.74 -3.26 3.45
N ARG A 55 -5.98 -3.65 3.11
CA ARG A 55 -7.06 -2.74 2.74
C ARG A 55 -7.78 -2.28 4.00
N LEU A 56 -7.95 -0.98 4.18
CA LEU A 56 -8.67 -0.44 5.33
C LEU A 56 -10.18 -0.29 5.10
N GLY A 57 -10.58 -0.01 3.87
CA GLY A 57 -11.96 0.25 3.48
C GLY A 57 -11.98 1.05 2.18
N GLY A 58 -13.11 1.08 1.48
CA GLY A 58 -13.21 1.81 0.21
C GLY A 58 -12.09 1.43 -0.76
N ASP A 59 -11.35 2.42 -1.22
CA ASP A 59 -10.15 2.39 -2.07
C ASP A 59 -8.83 2.54 -1.33
N GLU A 60 -8.85 2.59 0.00
CA GLU A 60 -7.67 2.85 0.82
C GLU A 60 -6.88 1.58 1.15
N PHE A 61 -5.59 1.59 0.85
CA PHE A 61 -4.62 0.54 1.14
C PHE A 61 -3.45 1.08 1.97
N ARG A 62 -2.83 0.19 2.75
CA ARG A 62 -1.67 0.51 3.57
C ARG A 62 -0.64 -0.61 3.58
N ARG A 63 0.60 -0.21 3.84
CA ARG A 63 1.73 -1.13 3.98
C ARG A 63 2.63 -0.68 5.12
N LEU A 64 3.04 -1.63 5.96
CA LEU A 64 4.07 -1.43 6.97
C LEU A 64 5.37 -2.10 6.52
N SER A 65 6.49 -1.38 6.61
CA SER A 65 7.81 -1.95 6.30
C SER A 65 8.88 -1.47 7.27
N ASN A 66 9.93 -2.28 7.45
CA ASN A 66 11.17 -1.78 8.03
C ASN A 66 11.76 -0.70 7.10
N LYS A 67 12.25 0.40 7.68
CA LYS A 67 12.99 1.42 6.95
C LYS A 67 14.37 0.85 6.63
N SER A 68 14.56 0.40 5.40
CA SER A 68 15.90 0.26 4.83
C SER A 68 16.50 1.64 4.63
N SER A 69 17.80 1.80 4.79
CA SER A 69 18.59 3.05 4.75
C SER A 69 18.54 3.85 3.43
N GLY A 70 17.55 3.60 2.56
CA GLY A 70 17.29 4.32 1.32
C GLY A 70 16.43 5.56 1.55
N LYS A 71 16.75 6.62 0.80
CA LYS A 71 16.06 7.92 0.83
C LYS A 71 14.53 7.75 0.70
N ASP A 72 13.82 8.49 1.54
CA ASP A 72 12.36 8.58 1.56
C ASP A 72 11.86 8.99 0.16
N GLY A 73 11.26 8.05 -0.56
CA GLY A 73 10.77 8.24 -1.92
C GLY A 73 9.29 8.64 -1.90
N TYR A 74 9.01 9.89 -2.25
CA TYR A 74 7.68 10.28 -2.73
C TYR A 74 7.54 9.73 -4.14
N ILE A 75 6.84 8.61 -4.29
CA ILE A 75 6.52 8.06 -5.61
C ILE A 75 5.32 8.86 -6.12
N ARG A 76 5.53 9.65 -7.17
CA ARG A 76 4.47 10.33 -7.92
C ARG A 76 3.77 9.37 -8.85
#